data_AF-A0A2W6CI05-F1
#
_entry.id   AF-A0A2W6CI05-F1
#
_cell.length_a   1.000
_cell.length_b   1.000
_cell.length_c   1.000
_cell.angle_alpha   90.00
_cell.angle_beta   90.00
_cell.angle_gamma   90.00
#
_symmetry.space_group_name_H-M   'P 1'
#
loop_
_entity.id
_entity.type
_entity.pdbx_description
1 polymer ?
#
loop_
_entity_poly.entity_id
_entity_poly.type
_entity_poly.pdbx_seq_one_letter_code
_entity_poly.pdbx_strand_id
1 'polypeptide(L)'
;MAQRKTIRSRRLGKQIRRLRDDAQLNQEKLVELMNTDQPRQRCISASHLSRVESGIARISSEHLDRIATVLDIGTEQSQKLDALRHRADEPGWWQEYSDIVPETVEMLVEIGEDAATAHSYDNVYVQGLLQTRAYAETLIGNARAFVSPINVDRMADLRMRRQQRLGEDDFQGLVAVLAEGVIRTLVGGRDVMREQLRHLIEVTQQHPVTIHILPFTAGALPGTDNFVIFGFPHELDGEVVYVDSDTAQRIYEERNPVRQYTYIFDAALAQALSARESQDLIRTVMEEL
;
A
#
# COMPACT_ATOMS: atom_id res chain seq x y z
N MET A 1 17.87 -18.11 -10.28
CA MET A 1 16.84 -17.11 -10.65
C MET A 1 17.18 -15.81 -9.96
N ALA A 2 17.18 -14.68 -10.67
CA ALA A 2 17.45 -13.38 -10.05
C ALA A 2 16.40 -13.13 -8.95
N GLN A 3 16.87 -12.90 -7.73
CA GLN A 3 16.04 -12.75 -6.55
C GLN A 3 15.29 -11.41 -6.63
N ARG A 4 13.98 -11.48 -6.83
CA ARG A 4 13.11 -10.30 -6.96
C ARG A 4 13.07 -9.54 -5.63
N LYS A 5 13.24 -8.21 -5.70
CA LYS A 5 13.26 -7.31 -4.55
C LYS A 5 11.82 -6.99 -4.12
N THR A 6 11.24 -7.77 -3.20
CA THR A 6 9.89 -7.50 -2.70
C THR A 6 9.88 -6.27 -1.77
N ILE A 7 8.73 -5.63 -1.60
CA ILE A 7 8.60 -4.49 -0.66
C ILE A 7 8.71 -4.98 0.79
N ARG A 8 8.22 -6.19 1.12
CA ARG A 8 8.42 -6.83 2.43
C ARG A 8 9.89 -7.04 2.74
N SER A 9 10.69 -7.52 1.79
CA SER A 9 12.14 -7.70 1.95
C SER A 9 12.85 -6.38 2.22
N ARG A 10 12.44 -5.30 1.52
CA ARG A 10 12.96 -3.94 1.76
C ARG A 10 12.61 -3.42 3.14
N ARG A 11 11.36 -3.58 3.56
CA ARG A 11 10.89 -3.14 4.89
C ARG A 11 11.60 -3.89 6.00
N LEU A 12 11.73 -5.21 5.92
CA LEU A 12 12.52 -6.01 6.86
C LEU A 12 13.97 -5.52 6.93
N GLY A 13 14.62 -5.35 5.78
CA GLY A 13 16.00 -4.85 5.70
C GLY A 13 16.17 -3.46 6.32
N LYS A 14 15.21 -2.56 6.11
CA LYS A 14 15.19 -1.21 6.68
C LYS A 14 15.00 -1.23 8.19
N GLN A 15 14.16 -2.11 8.72
CA GLN A 15 14.01 -2.28 10.17
C GLN A 15 15.30 -2.80 10.81
N ILE A 16 15.91 -3.85 10.22
CA ILE A 16 17.20 -4.38 10.69
C ILE A 16 18.28 -3.29 10.70
N ARG A 17 18.38 -2.52 9.61
CA ARG A 17 19.30 -1.39 9.49
C ARG A 17 19.06 -0.36 10.59
N ARG A 18 17.80 0.05 10.82
CA ARG A 18 17.45 1.03 11.84
C ARG A 18 17.84 0.56 13.23
N LEU A 19 17.51 -0.67 13.59
CA LEU A 19 17.88 -1.26 14.88
C LEU A 19 19.41 -1.31 15.07
N ARG A 20 20.14 -1.66 14.00
CA ARG A 20 21.61 -1.62 14.01
C ARG A 20 22.14 -0.19 14.20
N ASP A 21 21.58 0.79 13.50
CA ASP A 21 21.99 2.19 13.57
C ASP A 21 21.66 2.79 14.95
N ASP A 22 20.51 2.45 15.55
CA ASP A 22 20.10 2.86 16.90
C ASP A 22 21.03 2.28 17.97
N ALA A 23 21.55 1.07 17.75
CA ALA A 23 22.62 0.47 18.57
C ALA A 23 24.03 1.01 18.25
N GLN A 24 24.14 1.99 17.34
CA GLN A 24 25.40 2.62 16.90
C GLN A 24 26.44 1.63 16.35
N LEU A 25 25.98 0.52 15.77
CA LEU A 25 26.84 -0.50 15.18
C LEU A 25 26.96 -0.29 13.67
N ASN A 26 28.15 -0.52 13.11
CA ASN A 26 28.28 -0.72 11.66
C ASN A 26 28.04 -2.20 11.30
N GLN A 27 27.92 -2.51 10.00
CA GLN A 27 27.64 -3.87 9.53
C GLN A 27 28.73 -4.88 9.93
N GLU A 28 30.00 -4.46 9.88
CA GLU A 28 31.13 -5.32 10.25
C GLU A 28 31.07 -5.70 11.72
N LYS A 29 30.78 -4.74 12.60
CA LYS A 29 30.71 -4.97 14.04
C LYS A 29 29.53 -5.85 14.42
N LEU A 30 28.36 -5.64 13.81
CA LEU A 30 27.21 -6.51 14.03
C LEU A 30 27.53 -7.96 13.61
N VAL A 31 28.14 -8.14 12.43
CA VAL A 31 28.54 -9.48 11.96
C VAL A 31 29.60 -10.13 12.85
N GLU A 32 30.58 -9.37 13.34
CA GLU A 32 31.58 -9.86 14.30
C GLU A 32 30.88 -10.42 15.55
N LEU A 33 29.96 -9.66 16.15
CA LEU A 33 29.20 -10.07 17.32
C LEU A 33 28.32 -11.29 17.03
N MET A 34 27.59 -11.31 15.91
CA MET A 34 26.76 -12.43 15.49
C MET A 34 27.54 -13.73 15.26
N ASN A 35 28.80 -13.63 14.82
CA ASN A 35 29.65 -14.77 14.52
C ASN A 35 30.46 -15.27 15.74
N THR A 36 30.35 -14.60 16.90
CA THR A 36 31.03 -15.00 18.14
C THR A 36 30.57 -16.39 18.56
N ASP A 37 31.53 -17.27 18.83
CA ASP A 37 31.31 -18.68 19.22
C ASP A 37 30.48 -19.52 18.22
N GLN A 38 30.33 -19.06 16.98
CA GLN A 38 29.63 -19.79 15.93
C GLN A 38 30.59 -20.65 15.10
N PRO A 39 30.20 -21.86 14.69
CA PRO A 39 30.98 -22.64 13.73
C PRO A 39 30.99 -21.91 12.38
N ARG A 40 32.12 -21.98 11.64
CA ARG A 40 32.31 -21.27 10.36
C ARG A 40 31.16 -21.42 9.35
N GLN A 41 30.46 -22.56 9.37
CA GLN A 41 29.35 -22.86 8.46
C GLN A 41 28.06 -22.08 8.77
N ARG A 42 27.93 -21.52 9.97
CA ARG A 42 26.77 -20.72 10.42
C ARG A 42 27.05 -19.21 10.42
N CYS A 43 28.29 -18.81 10.16
CA CYS A 43 28.68 -17.40 10.09
C CYS A 43 27.97 -16.67 8.93
N ILE A 44 27.59 -15.43 9.18
CA ILE A 44 27.11 -14.50 8.16
C ILE A 44 28.26 -13.57 7.73
N SER A 45 28.26 -13.06 6.50
CA SER A 45 29.22 -12.05 6.04
C SER A 45 28.63 -10.65 6.06
N ALA A 46 29.45 -9.62 6.23
CA ALA A 46 29.00 -8.22 6.17
C ALA A 46 28.38 -7.88 4.81
N SER A 47 28.89 -8.46 3.71
CA SER A 47 28.30 -8.34 2.37
C SER A 47 26.89 -8.94 2.30
N HIS A 48 26.67 -10.11 2.93
CA HIS A 48 25.34 -10.71 3.00
C HIS A 48 24.39 -9.85 3.83
N LEU A 49 24.81 -9.39 5.03
CA LEU A 49 24.03 -8.48 5.86
C LEU A 49 23.66 -7.19 5.10
N SER A 50 24.60 -6.59 4.36
CA SER A 50 24.35 -5.40 3.56
C SER A 50 23.29 -5.60 2.47
N ARG A 51 23.30 -6.79 1.83
CA ARG A 51 22.27 -7.18 0.86
C ARG A 51 20.92 -7.44 1.53
N VAL A 52 20.89 -8.02 2.72
CA VAL A 52 19.67 -8.20 3.53
C VAL A 52 19.09 -6.83 3.89
N GLU A 53 19.89 -5.92 4.42
CA GLU A 53 19.45 -4.55 4.78
C GLU A 53 18.95 -3.75 3.58
N SER A 54 19.40 -4.10 2.37
CA SER A 54 18.96 -3.50 1.12
C SER A 54 17.71 -4.19 0.53
N GLY A 55 17.20 -5.24 1.17
CA GLY A 55 16.07 -6.06 0.71
C GLY A 55 16.37 -6.95 -0.50
N ILE A 56 17.65 -7.17 -0.82
CA ILE A 56 18.10 -7.93 -1.99
C ILE A 56 18.30 -9.41 -1.62
N ALA A 57 18.73 -9.69 -0.40
CA ALA A 57 18.94 -11.05 0.10
C ALA A 57 17.96 -11.37 1.23
N ARG A 58 17.61 -12.65 1.35
CA ARG A 58 16.84 -13.19 2.47
C ARG A 58 17.74 -13.41 3.67
N ILE A 59 17.16 -13.35 4.86
CA ILE A 59 17.81 -13.70 6.12
C ILE A 59 17.16 -14.96 6.68
N SER A 60 17.96 -15.86 7.26
CA SER A 60 17.42 -17.04 7.94
C SER A 60 16.83 -16.65 9.30
N SER A 61 15.86 -17.43 9.81
CA SER A 61 15.35 -17.26 11.17
C SER A 61 16.49 -17.32 12.21
N GLU A 62 17.44 -18.25 12.06
CA GLU A 62 18.61 -18.36 12.95
C GLU A 62 19.50 -17.10 12.94
N HIS A 63 19.70 -16.48 11.77
CA HIS A 63 20.44 -15.20 11.69
C HIS A 63 19.63 -14.05 12.27
N LEU A 64 18.32 -14.04 12.12
CA LEU A 64 17.44 -13.02 12.67
C LEU A 64 17.38 -13.08 14.20
N ASP A 65 17.29 -14.29 14.78
CA ASP A 65 17.35 -14.52 16.24
C ASP A 65 18.67 -14.05 16.84
N ARG A 66 19.78 -14.26 16.10
CA ARG A 66 21.09 -13.73 16.50
C ARG A 66 21.13 -12.20 16.46
N ILE A 67 20.55 -11.57 15.44
CA ILE A 67 20.42 -10.10 15.41
C ILE A 67 19.62 -9.64 16.62
N ALA A 68 18.50 -10.29 16.92
CA ALA A 68 17.68 -9.95 18.07
C ALA A 68 18.44 -10.09 19.40
N THR A 69 19.25 -11.14 19.55
CA THR A 69 20.08 -11.36 20.74
C THR A 69 21.19 -10.31 20.86
N VAL A 70 21.91 -10.01 19.77
CA VAL A 70 23.05 -9.07 19.79
C VAL A 70 22.58 -7.62 20.00
N LEU A 71 21.44 -7.25 19.44
CA LEU A 71 20.87 -5.92 19.55
C LEU A 71 19.93 -5.76 20.77
N ASP A 72 19.84 -6.77 21.64
CA ASP A 72 18.96 -6.81 22.82
C ASP A 72 17.50 -6.43 22.49
N ILE A 73 16.99 -7.00 21.40
CA ILE A 73 15.64 -6.75 20.91
C ILE A 73 14.65 -7.55 21.77
N GLY A 74 13.70 -6.85 22.37
CA GLY A 74 12.62 -7.48 23.15
C GLY A 74 11.81 -8.50 22.34
N THR A 75 11.27 -9.52 23.02
CA THR A 75 10.55 -10.66 22.40
C THR A 75 9.46 -10.25 21.42
N GLU A 76 8.67 -9.24 21.77
CA GLU A 76 7.59 -8.73 20.91
C GLU A 76 8.13 -8.21 19.57
N GLN A 77 9.23 -7.47 19.61
CA GLN A 77 9.84 -6.90 18.40
C GLN A 77 10.54 -7.97 17.56
N SER A 78 11.14 -8.98 18.20
CA SER A 78 11.73 -10.12 17.50
C SER A 78 10.67 -10.92 16.73
N GLN A 79 9.52 -11.20 17.37
CA GLN A 79 8.39 -11.88 16.73
C GLN A 79 7.84 -11.10 15.54
N LYS A 80 7.80 -9.77 15.61
CA LYS A 80 7.38 -8.91 14.49
C LYS A 80 8.34 -9.01 13.30
N LEU A 81 9.66 -8.98 13.55
CA LEU A 81 10.66 -9.13 12.49
C LEU A 81 10.56 -10.51 11.83
N ASP A 82 10.34 -11.57 12.62
CA ASP A 82 10.19 -12.91 12.07
C ASP A 82 8.89 -13.09 11.27
N ALA A 83 7.79 -12.45 11.70
CA ALA A 83 6.55 -12.40 10.93
C ALA A 83 6.76 -11.70 9.57
N LEU A 84 7.49 -10.58 9.52
CA LEU A 84 7.85 -9.91 8.27
C LEU A 84 8.76 -10.77 7.39
N ARG A 85 9.72 -11.49 7.98
CA ARG A 85 10.58 -12.44 7.27
C ARG A 85 9.75 -13.55 6.64
N HIS A 86 8.83 -14.15 7.38
CA HIS A 86 7.93 -15.18 6.88
C HIS A 86 7.11 -14.67 5.68
N ARG A 87 6.45 -13.52 5.81
CA ARG A 87 5.67 -12.93 4.70
C ARG A 87 6.52 -12.56 3.48
N ALA A 88 7.79 -12.20 3.67
CA ALA A 88 8.72 -11.91 2.57
C ALA A 88 9.15 -13.18 1.80
N ASP A 89 9.08 -14.34 2.45
CA ASP A 89 9.41 -15.64 1.84
C ASP A 89 8.22 -16.27 1.10
N GLU A 90 6.99 -15.87 1.45
CA GLU A 90 5.75 -16.40 0.88
C GLU A 90 5.51 -15.93 -0.56
N PRO A 91 5.22 -16.85 -1.50
CA PRO A 91 4.78 -16.48 -2.83
C PRO A 91 3.40 -15.81 -2.77
N GLY A 92 3.36 -14.50 -3.04
CA GLY A 92 2.11 -13.75 -3.13
C GLY A 92 1.17 -14.31 -4.19
N TRP A 93 -0.13 -14.31 -3.92
CA TRP A 93 -1.14 -14.81 -4.85
C TRP A 93 -1.20 -14.03 -6.17
N TRP A 94 -0.70 -12.78 -6.20
CA TRP A 94 -0.67 -11.95 -7.39
C TRP A 94 0.38 -12.38 -8.42
N GLN A 95 1.22 -13.37 -8.10
CA GLN A 95 2.20 -13.91 -9.06
C GLN A 95 1.55 -14.46 -10.33
N GLU A 96 0.28 -14.86 -10.27
CA GLU A 96 -0.51 -15.27 -11.43
C GLU A 96 -0.82 -14.11 -12.40
N TYR A 97 -0.55 -12.85 -12.01
CA TYR A 97 -0.72 -11.65 -12.84
C TYR A 97 0.60 -10.96 -13.19
N SER A 98 1.77 -11.45 -12.73
CA SER A 98 3.07 -10.79 -12.95
C SER A 98 3.46 -10.65 -14.43
N ASP A 99 2.81 -11.38 -15.34
CA ASP A 99 2.99 -11.27 -16.79
C ASP A 99 2.27 -10.06 -17.41
N ILE A 100 1.29 -9.48 -16.70
CA ILE A 100 0.43 -8.41 -17.21
C ILE A 100 0.45 -7.12 -16.39
N VAL A 101 1.00 -7.14 -15.17
CA VAL A 101 1.10 -5.94 -14.33
C VAL A 101 2.54 -5.46 -14.16
N PRO A 102 2.78 -4.13 -14.12
CA PRO A 102 4.08 -3.58 -13.77
C PRO A 102 4.50 -3.98 -12.35
N GLU A 103 5.81 -4.02 -12.12
CA GLU A 103 6.39 -4.37 -10.80
C GLU A 103 5.82 -3.51 -9.66
N THR A 104 5.57 -2.22 -9.91
CA THR A 104 5.01 -1.30 -8.91
C THR A 104 3.59 -1.66 -8.50
N VAL A 105 2.78 -2.23 -9.41
CA VAL A 105 1.42 -2.69 -9.10
C VAL A 105 1.47 -3.94 -8.24
N GLU A 106 2.43 -4.83 -8.47
CA GLU A 106 2.65 -5.99 -7.60
C GLU A 106 3.07 -5.58 -6.19
N MET A 107 3.96 -4.58 -6.08
CA MET A 107 4.33 -4.01 -4.78
C MET A 107 3.14 -3.35 -4.09
N LEU A 108 2.25 -2.67 -4.83
CA LEU A 108 1.02 -2.11 -4.30
C LEU A 108 0.09 -3.20 -3.74
N VAL A 109 -0.02 -4.34 -4.42
CA VAL A 109 -0.80 -5.48 -3.91
C VAL A 109 -0.20 -5.98 -2.59
N GLU A 110 1.12 -6.19 -2.58
CA GLU A 110 1.87 -6.65 -1.40
C GLU A 110 1.72 -5.68 -0.20
N ILE A 111 1.82 -4.37 -0.44
CA ILE A 111 1.60 -3.32 0.56
C ILE A 111 0.16 -3.38 1.08
N GLY A 112 -0.83 -3.42 0.17
CA GLY A 112 -2.23 -3.38 0.54
C GLY A 112 -2.69 -4.58 1.36
N GLU A 113 -2.14 -5.77 1.09
CA GLU A 113 -2.40 -6.98 1.86
C GLU A 113 -1.86 -6.89 3.29
N ASP A 114 -0.71 -6.23 3.50
CA ASP A 114 -0.11 -6.07 4.83
C ASP A 114 -0.64 -4.86 5.61
N ALA A 115 -1.31 -3.92 4.95
CA ALA A 115 -1.72 -2.65 5.54
C ALA A 115 -2.90 -2.83 6.51
N ALA A 116 -2.79 -2.29 7.71
CA ALA A 116 -3.89 -2.23 8.67
C ALA A 116 -4.82 -1.06 8.38
N THR A 117 -4.30 0.07 7.90
CA THR A 117 -5.09 1.25 7.54
C THR A 117 -4.73 1.75 6.15
N ALA A 118 -5.68 2.43 5.51
CA ALA A 118 -5.44 3.14 4.26
C ALA A 118 -6.11 4.52 4.30
N HIS A 119 -5.38 5.55 3.89
CA HIS A 119 -5.91 6.89 3.68
C HIS A 119 -5.72 7.26 2.20
N SER A 120 -6.82 7.44 1.47
CA SER A 120 -6.79 7.69 0.03
C SER A 120 -7.27 9.09 -0.32
N TYR A 121 -6.56 9.74 -1.23
CA TYR A 121 -6.96 11.00 -1.86
C TYR A 121 -7.16 10.75 -3.36
N ASP A 122 -8.41 10.88 -3.78
CA ASP A 122 -8.89 10.54 -5.11
C ASP A 122 -9.31 11.82 -5.82
N ASN A 123 -8.44 12.34 -6.66
CA ASN A 123 -8.66 13.60 -7.38
C ASN A 123 -9.21 13.40 -8.81
N VAL A 124 -8.87 12.28 -9.45
CA VAL A 124 -9.21 12.02 -10.87
C VAL A 124 -10.24 10.89 -11.04
N TYR A 125 -10.15 9.83 -10.24
CA TYR A 125 -11.05 8.69 -10.30
C TYR A 125 -11.13 8.01 -8.94
N VAL A 126 -12.19 7.22 -8.73
CA VAL A 126 -12.37 6.40 -7.52
C VAL A 126 -11.25 5.38 -7.42
N GLN A 127 -10.56 5.26 -6.29
CA GLN A 127 -9.46 4.29 -6.15
C GLN A 127 -9.92 2.83 -6.13
N GLY A 128 -9.00 1.94 -6.51
CA GLY A 128 -9.30 0.56 -6.86
C GLY A 128 -10.00 -0.28 -5.80
N LEU A 129 -9.88 0.04 -4.50
CA LEU A 129 -10.60 -0.68 -3.45
C LEU A 129 -12.09 -0.32 -3.37
N LEU A 130 -12.50 0.77 -4.02
CA LEU A 130 -13.86 1.30 -3.97
C LEU A 130 -14.57 1.22 -5.34
N GLN A 131 -13.97 0.55 -6.34
CA GLN A 131 -14.51 0.48 -7.70
C GLN A 131 -15.46 -0.71 -7.89
N THR A 132 -16.51 -0.57 -8.68
CA THR A 132 -17.20 -1.75 -9.24
C THR A 132 -16.36 -2.34 -10.37
N ARG A 133 -16.64 -3.60 -10.74
CA ARG A 133 -15.97 -4.24 -11.88
C ARG A 133 -16.14 -3.44 -13.18
N ALA A 134 -17.36 -3.01 -13.50
CA ALA A 134 -17.65 -2.27 -14.72
C ALA A 134 -16.90 -0.92 -14.80
N TYR A 135 -16.78 -0.23 -13.65
CA TYR A 135 -15.99 0.99 -13.54
C TYR A 135 -14.48 0.71 -13.73
N ALA A 136 -13.97 -0.34 -13.09
CA ALA A 136 -12.57 -0.77 -13.21
C ALA A 136 -12.19 -1.13 -14.65
N GLU A 137 -12.99 -1.96 -15.31
CA GLU A 137 -12.80 -2.38 -16.71
C GLU A 137 -12.82 -1.17 -17.65
N THR A 138 -13.70 -0.20 -17.40
CA THR A 138 -13.75 1.03 -18.20
C THR A 138 -12.48 1.84 -18.07
N LEU A 139 -11.98 2.06 -16.84
CA LEU A 139 -10.75 2.83 -16.63
C LEU A 139 -9.52 2.12 -17.20
N ILE A 140 -9.34 0.84 -16.88
CA ILE A 140 -8.21 0.05 -17.39
C ILE A 140 -8.28 0.00 -18.92
N GLY A 141 -9.48 -0.23 -19.46
CA GLY A 141 -9.74 -0.28 -20.88
C GLY A 141 -9.72 1.07 -21.59
N ASN A 142 -9.56 2.22 -20.91
CA ASN A 142 -9.32 3.52 -21.54
C ASN A 142 -7.82 3.75 -21.79
N ALA A 143 -6.94 3.09 -21.02
CA ALA A 143 -5.49 3.09 -21.23
C ALA A 143 -5.05 2.22 -22.45
N ARG A 144 -5.89 2.11 -23.50
CA ARG A 144 -5.76 1.18 -24.65
C ARG A 144 -4.44 1.27 -25.40
N ALA A 145 -3.77 2.42 -25.34
CA ALA A 145 -2.44 2.57 -25.94
C ALA A 145 -1.39 1.61 -25.33
N PHE A 146 -1.66 1.06 -24.14
CA PHE A 146 -0.69 0.29 -23.35
C PHE A 146 -1.21 -1.07 -22.86
N VAL A 147 -2.49 -1.41 -23.06
CA VAL A 147 -3.12 -2.62 -22.48
C VAL A 147 -3.97 -3.37 -23.51
N SER A 148 -3.65 -4.66 -23.72
CA SER A 148 -4.45 -5.59 -24.55
C SER A 148 -5.82 -5.87 -23.91
N PRO A 149 -6.91 -6.08 -24.67
CA PRO A 149 -8.22 -6.41 -24.11
C PRO A 149 -8.24 -7.61 -23.15
N ILE A 150 -7.45 -8.66 -23.44
CA ILE A 150 -7.32 -9.84 -22.55
C ILE A 150 -6.71 -9.46 -21.19
N ASN A 151 -5.87 -8.43 -21.16
CA ASN A 151 -5.26 -7.95 -19.92
C ASN A 151 -6.23 -7.07 -19.12
N VAL A 152 -7.24 -6.46 -19.76
CA VAL A 152 -8.24 -5.62 -19.05
C VAL A 152 -9.03 -6.46 -18.04
N ASP A 153 -9.59 -7.58 -18.48
CA ASP A 153 -10.38 -8.47 -17.62
C ASP A 153 -9.56 -9.03 -16.45
N ARG A 154 -8.36 -9.56 -16.74
CA ARG A 154 -7.44 -10.06 -15.70
C ARG A 154 -6.97 -8.97 -14.73
N MET A 155 -6.77 -7.74 -15.20
CA MET A 155 -6.44 -6.61 -14.31
C MET A 155 -7.64 -6.18 -13.46
N ALA A 156 -8.86 -6.27 -13.99
CA ALA A 156 -10.07 -6.07 -13.23
C ALA A 156 -10.24 -7.18 -12.17
N ASP A 157 -9.98 -8.45 -12.52
CA ASP A 157 -9.94 -9.58 -11.58
C ASP A 157 -8.97 -9.33 -10.43
N LEU A 158 -7.73 -8.94 -10.75
CA LEU A 158 -6.72 -8.57 -9.75
C LEU A 158 -7.26 -7.47 -8.83
N ARG A 159 -7.89 -6.42 -9.38
CA ARG A 159 -8.43 -5.32 -8.58
C ARG A 159 -9.61 -5.77 -7.70
N MET A 160 -10.53 -6.59 -8.21
CA MET A 160 -11.64 -7.13 -7.43
C MET A 160 -11.16 -8.09 -6.33
N ARG A 161 -10.12 -8.88 -6.60
CA ARG A 161 -9.50 -9.75 -5.60
C ARG A 161 -8.87 -8.93 -4.47
N ARG A 162 -8.20 -7.82 -4.78
CA ARG A 162 -7.67 -6.89 -3.77
C ARG A 162 -8.74 -6.29 -2.87
N GLN A 163 -9.96 -6.08 -3.37
CA GLN A 163 -11.05 -5.51 -2.56
C GLN A 163 -11.47 -6.38 -1.38
N GLN A 164 -11.19 -7.69 -1.44
CA GLN A 164 -11.45 -8.60 -0.33
C GLN A 164 -10.79 -8.15 0.98
N ARG A 165 -9.68 -7.38 0.88
CA ARG A 165 -9.00 -6.75 2.02
C ARG A 165 -9.93 -5.93 2.92
N LEU A 166 -10.97 -5.30 2.37
CA LEU A 166 -11.92 -4.50 3.15
C LEU A 166 -12.74 -5.34 4.15
N GLY A 167 -12.86 -6.64 3.92
CA GLY A 167 -13.60 -7.58 4.77
C GLY A 167 -12.75 -8.42 5.72
N GLU A 168 -11.43 -8.19 5.76
CA GLU A 168 -10.51 -8.96 6.61
C GLU A 168 -10.45 -8.39 8.04
N ASP A 169 -10.42 -9.27 9.04
CA ASP A 169 -10.53 -8.89 10.46
C ASP A 169 -9.40 -7.98 10.97
N ASP A 170 -8.21 -8.07 10.37
CA ASP A 170 -7.04 -7.26 10.73
C ASP A 170 -6.95 -5.93 9.96
N PHE A 171 -7.89 -5.67 9.04
CA PHE A 171 -8.02 -4.39 8.37
C PHE A 171 -8.82 -3.41 9.23
N GLN A 172 -8.14 -2.40 9.77
CA GLN A 172 -8.69 -1.42 10.70
C GLN A 172 -9.53 -0.34 9.99
N GLY A 173 -9.27 -0.08 8.71
CA GLY A 173 -10.17 0.71 7.88
C GLY A 173 -9.53 1.57 6.80
N LEU A 174 -10.40 2.10 5.96
CA LEU A 174 -10.09 3.00 4.85
C LEU A 174 -10.80 4.34 5.06
N VAL A 175 -10.05 5.44 5.02
CA VAL A 175 -10.60 6.79 4.91
C VAL A 175 -10.29 7.32 3.52
N ALA A 176 -11.32 7.67 2.76
CA ALA A 176 -11.19 8.16 1.40
C ALA A 176 -11.71 9.60 1.28
N VAL A 177 -10.90 10.48 0.69
CA VAL A 177 -11.29 11.85 0.33
C VAL A 177 -11.34 11.93 -1.19
N LEU A 178 -12.55 12.03 -1.75
CA LEU A 178 -12.79 12.11 -3.19
C LEU A 178 -13.10 13.55 -3.57
N ALA A 179 -12.41 14.10 -4.57
CA ALA A 179 -12.82 15.38 -5.16
C ALA A 179 -14.21 15.23 -5.79
N GLU A 180 -15.06 16.27 -5.70
CA GLU A 180 -16.42 16.22 -6.25
C GLU A 180 -16.45 15.89 -7.76
N GLY A 181 -15.40 16.26 -8.51
CA GLY A 181 -15.25 15.88 -9.91
C GLY A 181 -15.22 14.37 -10.15
N VAL A 182 -14.72 13.58 -9.20
CA VAL A 182 -14.64 12.11 -9.28
C VAL A 182 -16.02 11.49 -9.32
N ILE A 183 -16.96 11.98 -8.50
CA ILE A 183 -18.32 11.44 -8.45
C ILE A 183 -19.22 11.97 -9.57
N ARG A 184 -18.79 13.02 -10.28
CA ARG A 184 -19.54 13.63 -11.40
C ARG A 184 -19.05 13.22 -12.79
N THR A 185 -17.86 12.63 -12.90
CA THR A 185 -17.31 12.18 -14.19
C THR A 185 -17.97 10.88 -14.64
N LEU A 186 -18.56 10.87 -15.84
CA LEU A 186 -19.30 9.73 -16.40
C LEU A 186 -18.38 8.61 -16.93
N VAL A 187 -17.62 7.98 -16.05
CA VAL A 187 -16.81 6.81 -16.41
C VAL A 187 -17.74 5.66 -16.80
N GLY A 188 -17.69 5.28 -18.08
CA GLY A 188 -18.47 4.16 -18.62
C GLY A 188 -19.93 4.53 -18.93
N GLY A 189 -20.28 5.82 -18.87
CA GLY A 189 -21.64 6.31 -19.06
C GLY A 189 -22.48 6.31 -17.78
N ARG A 190 -23.77 6.66 -17.93
CA ARG A 190 -24.68 6.92 -16.80
C ARG A 190 -24.94 5.67 -15.96
N ASP A 191 -25.09 4.50 -16.58
CA ASP A 191 -25.43 3.27 -15.86
C ASP A 191 -24.27 2.74 -15.02
N VAL A 192 -23.06 2.70 -15.59
CA VAL A 192 -21.83 2.31 -14.86
C VAL A 192 -21.58 3.28 -13.70
N MET A 193 -21.73 4.59 -13.94
CA MET A 193 -21.51 5.57 -12.89
C MET A 193 -22.59 5.50 -11.79
N ARG A 194 -23.85 5.24 -12.13
CA ARG A 194 -24.92 5.06 -11.14
C ARG A 194 -24.66 3.82 -10.26
N GLU A 195 -24.21 2.73 -10.86
CA GLU A 195 -23.79 1.52 -10.14
C GLU A 195 -22.61 1.83 -9.19
N GLN A 196 -21.60 2.55 -9.70
CA GLN A 196 -20.44 2.96 -8.93
C GLN A 196 -20.80 3.82 -7.71
N LEU A 197 -21.64 4.86 -7.89
CA LEU A 197 -22.07 5.73 -6.80
C LEU A 197 -22.89 4.98 -5.74
N ARG A 198 -23.77 4.06 -6.17
CA ARG A 198 -24.49 3.18 -5.26
C ARG A 198 -23.53 2.31 -4.44
N HIS A 199 -22.53 1.71 -5.09
CA HIS A 199 -21.53 0.89 -4.44
C HIS A 199 -20.73 1.67 -3.38
N LEU A 200 -20.38 2.94 -3.64
CA LEU A 200 -19.72 3.80 -2.65
C LEU A 200 -20.55 3.98 -1.37
N ILE A 201 -21.88 4.00 -1.47
CA ILE A 201 -22.74 4.07 -0.28
C ILE A 201 -22.77 2.70 0.42
N GLU A 202 -22.98 1.61 -0.33
CA GLU A 202 -23.10 0.25 0.21
C GLU A 202 -21.83 -0.20 0.95
N VAL A 203 -20.64 0.10 0.40
CA VAL A 203 -19.36 -0.31 1.00
C VAL A 203 -19.13 0.32 2.37
N THR A 204 -19.57 1.57 2.59
CA THR A 204 -19.48 2.25 3.91
C THR A 204 -20.38 1.63 4.97
N GLN A 205 -21.35 0.80 4.58
CA GLN A 205 -22.25 0.10 5.50
C GLN A 205 -21.76 -1.32 5.84
N GLN A 206 -20.93 -1.90 4.97
CA GLN A 206 -20.49 -3.30 5.05
C GLN A 206 -19.09 -3.45 5.63
N HIS A 207 -18.25 -2.43 5.47
CA HIS A 207 -16.82 -2.47 5.78
C HIS A 207 -16.40 -1.24 6.60
N PRO A 208 -15.22 -1.26 7.26
CA PRO A 208 -14.67 -0.10 7.96
C PRO A 208 -14.17 0.97 6.97
N VAL A 209 -15.09 1.54 6.20
CA VAL A 209 -14.81 2.52 5.14
C VAL A 209 -15.53 3.82 5.45
N THR A 210 -14.79 4.92 5.44
CA THR A 210 -15.33 6.28 5.54
C THR A 210 -15.01 7.06 4.28
N ILE A 211 -16.03 7.68 3.68
CA ILE A 211 -15.89 8.47 2.46
C ILE A 211 -16.25 9.92 2.75
N HIS A 212 -15.37 10.81 2.33
CA HIS A 212 -15.51 12.25 2.37
C HIS A 212 -15.47 12.80 0.93
N ILE A 213 -16.35 13.74 0.60
CA ILE A 213 -16.28 14.49 -0.65
C ILE A 213 -15.65 15.83 -0.38
N LEU A 214 -14.58 16.16 -1.12
CA LEU A 214 -14.01 17.50 -1.18
C LEU A 214 -14.82 18.30 -2.22
N PRO A 215 -15.71 19.22 -1.78
CA PRO A 215 -16.66 19.89 -2.67
C PRO A 215 -15.94 20.95 -3.50
N PHE A 216 -16.51 21.33 -4.65
CA PHE A 216 -15.94 22.42 -5.47
C PHE A 216 -15.86 23.77 -4.72
N THR A 217 -16.71 23.96 -3.71
CA THR A 217 -16.70 25.14 -2.84
C THR A 217 -15.48 25.23 -1.93
N ALA A 218 -14.70 24.15 -1.76
CA ALA A 218 -13.43 24.17 -1.03
C ALA A 218 -12.34 24.98 -1.76
N GLY A 219 -12.51 25.24 -3.06
CA GLY A 219 -11.58 26.03 -3.84
C GLY A 219 -10.37 25.23 -4.32
N ALA A 220 -9.15 25.74 -4.07
CA ALA A 220 -7.94 25.12 -4.58
C ALA A 220 -7.65 23.78 -3.90
N LEU A 221 -7.41 22.74 -4.70
CA LEU A 221 -7.10 21.40 -4.21
C LEU A 221 -5.75 21.38 -3.49
N PRO A 222 -5.63 20.74 -2.31
CA PRO A 222 -4.37 20.66 -1.56
C PRO A 222 -3.26 19.87 -2.26
N GLY A 223 -3.63 18.98 -3.17
CA GLY A 223 -2.72 18.19 -3.99
C GLY A 223 -3.35 17.81 -5.32
N THR A 224 -2.53 17.42 -6.29
CA THR A 224 -2.97 17.11 -7.66
C THR A 224 -2.97 15.62 -7.97
N ASP A 225 -2.15 14.84 -7.26
CA ASP A 225 -1.97 13.42 -7.50
C ASP A 225 -3.09 12.59 -6.87
N ASN A 226 -3.38 11.41 -7.44
CA ASN A 226 -4.08 10.36 -6.73
C ASN A 226 -3.08 9.59 -5.88
N PHE A 227 -3.36 9.39 -4.59
CA PHE A 227 -2.45 8.64 -3.73
C PHE A 227 -3.16 7.91 -2.60
N VAL A 228 -2.47 6.90 -2.06
CA VAL A 228 -2.89 6.15 -0.88
C VAL A 228 -1.73 6.06 0.10
N ILE A 229 -1.98 6.46 1.35
CA ILE A 229 -1.07 6.28 2.48
C ILE A 229 -1.49 5.00 3.18
N PHE A 230 -0.58 4.03 3.27
CA PHE A 230 -0.77 2.77 3.96
C PHE A 230 -0.11 2.83 5.33
N GLY A 231 -0.90 2.53 6.37
CA GLY A 231 -0.43 2.29 7.72
C GLY A 231 -0.38 0.80 8.00
N PHE A 232 0.58 0.39 8.84
CA PHE A 232 0.80 -1.01 9.21
C PHE A 232 0.57 -1.17 10.71
N PRO A 233 0.25 -2.38 11.19
CA PRO A 233 -0.11 -2.61 12.58
C PRO A 233 1.04 -2.33 13.58
N HIS A 234 2.26 -2.10 13.10
CA HIS A 234 3.43 -1.86 13.95
C HIS A 234 4.10 -0.53 13.62
N GLU A 235 4.30 0.32 14.63
CA GLU A 235 4.85 1.69 14.48
C GLU A 235 6.22 1.74 13.77
N LEU A 236 7.01 0.66 13.85
CA LEU A 236 8.33 0.60 13.25
C LEU A 236 8.33 0.35 11.74
N ASP A 237 7.19 -0.06 11.18
CA ASP A 237 7.03 -0.23 9.75
C ASP A 237 7.07 1.10 9.00
N GLY A 238 6.69 2.19 9.68
CA GLY A 238 6.44 3.49 9.05
C GLY A 238 5.28 3.44 8.06
N GLU A 239 4.84 4.59 7.58
CA GLU A 239 3.83 4.64 6.53
C GLU A 239 4.47 4.53 5.15
N VAL A 240 3.71 4.01 4.19
CA VAL A 240 4.11 3.92 2.78
C VAL A 240 3.10 4.66 1.93
N VAL A 241 3.56 5.52 1.03
CA VAL A 241 2.69 6.23 0.09
C VAL A 241 2.83 5.63 -1.30
N TYR A 242 1.72 5.19 -1.86
CA TYR A 242 1.59 4.89 -3.28
C TYR A 242 0.97 6.08 -4.00
N VAL A 243 1.60 6.53 -5.07
CA VAL A 243 1.14 7.64 -5.90
C VAL A 243 0.92 7.12 -7.31
N ASP A 244 -0.26 7.40 -7.85
CA ASP A 244 -0.63 7.07 -9.22
C ASP A 244 -0.64 8.35 -10.06
N SER A 245 0.19 8.38 -11.09
CA SER A 245 0.28 9.49 -12.03
C SER A 245 0.32 8.98 -13.46
N ASP A 246 -0.05 9.83 -14.42
CA ASP A 246 -0.15 9.48 -15.85
C ASP A 246 1.12 8.86 -16.43
N THR A 247 2.29 9.19 -15.86
CA THR A 247 3.59 8.78 -16.40
C THR A 247 4.29 7.71 -15.56
N ALA A 248 3.96 7.61 -14.27
CA ALA A 248 4.61 6.66 -13.38
C ALA A 248 3.78 6.40 -12.12
N GLN A 249 3.73 5.13 -11.72
CA GLN A 249 3.40 4.76 -10.35
C GLN A 249 4.64 4.89 -9.47
N ARG A 250 4.50 5.49 -8.29
CA ARG A 250 5.62 5.72 -7.36
C ARG A 250 5.28 5.21 -5.97
N ILE A 251 6.27 4.65 -5.29
CA ILE A 251 6.16 4.21 -3.90
C ILE A 251 7.20 4.98 -3.09
N TYR A 252 6.74 5.63 -2.04
CA TYR A 252 7.59 6.35 -1.09
C TYR A 252 7.56 5.68 0.26
N GLU A 253 8.75 5.40 0.78
CA GLU A 253 8.97 4.86 2.11
C GLU A 253 9.76 5.86 2.99
N GLU A 254 10.31 6.93 2.40
CA GLU A 254 11.09 7.91 3.12
C GLU A 254 10.21 8.89 3.90
N ARG A 255 10.66 9.27 5.11
CA ARG A 255 9.91 10.12 6.04
C ARG A 255 9.46 11.45 5.43
N ASN A 256 10.27 12.08 4.57
CA ASN A 256 9.97 13.39 4.02
C ASN A 256 8.82 13.35 3.00
N PRO A 257 8.88 12.54 1.92
CA PRO A 257 7.74 12.35 1.02
C PRO A 257 6.46 11.90 1.75
N VAL A 258 6.57 10.92 2.65
CA VAL A 258 5.42 10.42 3.43
C VAL A 258 4.74 11.57 4.17
N ARG A 259 5.50 12.37 4.94
CA ARG A 259 4.96 13.54 5.68
C ARG A 259 4.31 14.58 4.78
N GLN A 260 4.81 14.78 3.56
CA GLN A 260 4.21 15.72 2.62
C GLN A 260 2.83 15.25 2.16
N TYR A 261 2.70 13.98 1.80
CA TYR A 261 1.41 13.42 1.40
C TYR A 261 0.44 13.31 2.59
N THR A 262 0.90 13.02 3.81
CA THR A 262 0.08 13.09 5.02
C THR A 262 -0.48 14.51 5.21
N TYR A 263 0.35 15.55 5.07
CA TYR A 263 -0.11 16.93 5.16
C TYR A 263 -1.17 17.28 4.09
N ILE A 264 -0.97 16.82 2.85
CA ILE A 264 -1.94 17.02 1.77
C ILE A 264 -3.28 16.33 2.11
N PHE A 265 -3.22 15.08 2.58
CA PHE A 265 -4.41 14.32 2.98
C PHE A 265 -5.17 15.01 4.12
N ASP A 266 -4.47 15.40 5.19
CA ASP A 266 -5.07 16.08 6.35
C ASP A 266 -5.72 17.41 5.94
N ALA A 267 -5.06 18.17 5.06
CA ALA A 267 -5.60 19.43 4.54
C ALA A 267 -6.84 19.20 3.67
N ALA A 268 -6.88 18.13 2.87
CA ALA A 268 -8.04 17.77 2.08
C ALA A 268 -9.20 17.30 2.96
N LEU A 269 -8.93 16.47 3.95
CA LEU A 269 -9.93 15.98 4.90
C LEU A 269 -10.56 17.13 5.71
N ALA A 270 -9.76 18.09 6.16
CA ALA A 270 -10.23 19.25 6.91
C ALA A 270 -11.17 20.18 6.11
N GLN A 271 -11.10 20.14 4.78
CA GLN A 271 -11.92 20.93 3.87
C GLN A 271 -13.07 20.13 3.24
N ALA A 272 -13.07 18.81 3.43
CA ALA A 272 -14.10 17.94 2.89
C ALA A 272 -15.39 18.02 3.71
N LEU A 273 -16.49 17.64 3.07
CA LEU A 273 -17.77 17.46 3.74
C LEU A 273 -17.67 16.38 4.83
N SER A 274 -18.55 16.46 5.83
CA SER A 274 -18.69 15.34 6.78
C SER A 274 -19.09 14.05 6.04
N ALA A 275 -18.83 12.88 6.65
CA ALA A 275 -19.19 11.60 6.03
C ALA A 275 -20.69 11.52 5.67
N ARG A 276 -21.56 12.12 6.49
CA ARG A 276 -23.01 12.17 6.23
C ARG A 276 -23.34 13.06 5.03
N GLU A 277 -22.85 14.30 5.01
CA GLU A 277 -23.06 15.23 3.89
C GLU A 277 -22.48 14.70 2.58
N SER A 278 -21.37 13.96 2.68
CA SER A 278 -20.74 13.26 1.55
C SER A 278 -21.66 12.19 0.97
N GLN A 279 -22.29 11.37 1.81
CA GLN A 279 -23.29 10.40 1.34
C GLN A 279 -24.51 11.08 0.71
N ASP A 280 -24.98 12.20 1.27
CA ASP A 280 -26.11 12.95 0.74
C ASP A 280 -25.79 13.55 -0.65
N LEU A 281 -24.57 14.07 -0.82
CA LEU A 281 -24.10 14.54 -2.12
C LEU A 281 -23.97 13.38 -3.13
N ILE A 282 -23.41 12.23 -2.74
CA ILE A 282 -23.33 11.04 -3.61
C ILE A 282 -24.72 10.60 -4.07
N ARG A 283 -25.73 10.57 -3.17
CA ARG A 283 -27.12 10.26 -3.54
C ARG A 283 -27.69 11.27 -4.53
N THR A 284 -27.48 12.56 -4.27
CA THR A 284 -27.94 13.65 -5.14
C THR A 284 -27.37 13.49 -6.54
N VAL A 285 -26.05 13.31 -6.67
CA VAL A 285 -25.40 13.10 -7.98
C VAL A 285 -25.91 11.83 -8.65
N MET A 286 -26.14 10.75 -7.90
CA MET A 286 -26.68 9.50 -8.42
C MET A 286 -28.11 9.65 -8.98
N GLU A 287 -28.94 10.51 -8.39
CA GLU A 287 -30.30 10.84 -8.88
C GLU A 287 -30.30 11.75 -10.11
N GLU A 288 -29.24 12.56 -10.31
CA GLU A 288 -29.04 13.40 -11.49
C GLU A 288 -28.63 12.58 -12.74
N LEU A 289 -28.09 11.37 -12.55
CA LEU A 289 -27.76 10.41 -13.60
C LEU A 289 -28.99 9.66 -14.08
#